data_AF-A0A3A4VGX1-F1
#
_entry.id   AF-A0A3A4VGX1-F1
#
_cell.length_a   1.000
_cell.length_b   1.000
_cell.length_c   1.000
_cell.angle_alpha   90.00
_cell.angle_beta   90.00
_cell.angle_gamma   90.00
#
_symmetry.space_group_name_H-M   'P 1'
#
loop_
_entity.id
_entity.type
_entity.pdbx_description
1 polymer ?
#
loop_
_entity_poly.entity_id
_entity_poly.type
_entity_poly.pdbx_seq_one_letter_code
_entity_poly.pdbx_strand_id
1 'polypeptide(L)'
;MDVDRKKSLLIYSSPTAHGAILEGQEGGEKNMAKDTSVNIIGTFEQFFVKAPALPANAKEIIVKITPILSLVFGVLGILASLGGLGLLTAFSPVAAVGGVPSYGLGFVSAILWLLGAVLLLLAFTGTKARKISGWNFLFWSELVNVAGSFISMSFISGIIGGLITFYILFQIKSYYK
;
A
#
# COMPACT_ATOMS: atom_id res chain seq x y z
N MET A 1 -54.43 31.01 -55.69
CA MET A 1 -53.22 31.48 -54.99
C MET A 1 -52.63 30.24 -54.33
N ASP A 2 -52.01 29.32 -55.06
CA ASP A 2 -50.74 29.40 -55.81
C ASP A 2 -49.60 29.97 -54.96
N VAL A 3 -48.62 29.13 -54.60
CA VAL A 3 -47.19 29.27 -54.97
C VAL A 3 -46.38 28.08 -54.38
N ASP A 4 -45.79 27.30 -55.30
CA ASP A 4 -44.50 26.56 -55.28
C ASP A 4 -43.97 25.90 -53.99
N ARG A 5 -43.75 24.58 -53.91
CA ARG A 5 -42.75 23.75 -54.62
C ARG A 5 -41.34 24.37 -54.76
N LYS A 6 -40.38 24.01 -53.87
CA LYS A 6 -39.05 23.44 -54.24
C LYS A 6 -38.02 23.41 -53.10
N LYS A 7 -37.22 22.34 -53.14
CA LYS A 7 -35.83 22.15 -52.65
C LYS A 7 -35.68 21.94 -51.13
N SER A 8 -35.39 20.73 -50.65
CA SER A 8 -34.15 19.94 -50.81
C SER A 8 -32.93 20.59 -50.16
N LEU A 9 -32.33 19.82 -49.24
CA LEU A 9 -30.94 19.86 -48.76
C LEU A 9 -30.51 21.06 -47.93
N LEU A 10 -30.50 20.87 -46.60
CA LEU A 10 -29.39 21.21 -45.70
C LEU A 10 -29.44 20.19 -44.55
N ILE A 11 -28.75 19.04 -44.64
CA ILE A 11 -27.40 18.87 -44.08
C ILE A 11 -27.12 19.92 -42.99
N TYR A 12 -27.54 19.65 -41.76
CA TYR A 12 -26.93 20.29 -40.60
C TYR A 12 -25.90 19.32 -40.03
N SER A 13 -24.66 19.66 -40.35
CA SER A 13 -23.42 19.05 -39.89
C SER A 13 -23.39 18.91 -38.36
N SER A 14 -23.00 17.72 -37.90
CA SER A 14 -22.60 17.46 -36.51
C SER A 14 -21.38 18.32 -36.16
N PRO A 15 -21.47 19.23 -35.17
CA PRO A 15 -20.31 19.89 -34.61
C PRO A 15 -19.70 18.97 -33.54
N THR A 16 -18.67 18.24 -33.94
CA THR A 16 -17.47 17.95 -33.13
C THR A 16 -17.69 17.35 -31.74
N ALA A 17 -17.76 16.02 -31.71
CA ALA A 17 -17.36 15.19 -30.57
C ALA A 17 -15.83 15.30 -30.34
N HIS A 18 -15.34 16.48 -29.96
CA HIS A 18 -13.92 16.72 -29.62
C HIS A 18 -13.71 17.37 -28.25
N GLY A 19 -14.78 17.67 -27.50
CA GLY A 19 -14.69 18.24 -26.15
C GLY A 19 -15.04 17.29 -25.00
N ALA A 20 -15.56 16.08 -25.27
CA ALA A 20 -16.20 15.25 -24.24
C ALA A 20 -15.40 14.02 -23.80
N ILE A 21 -14.10 13.93 -24.13
CA ILE A 21 -13.28 12.72 -23.84
C ILE A 21 -12.25 12.97 -22.73
N LEU A 22 -12.13 14.18 -22.18
CA LEU A 22 -11.09 14.49 -21.18
C LEU A 22 -11.59 14.67 -19.73
N GLU A 23 -12.89 14.79 -19.48
CA GLU A 23 -13.41 14.92 -18.10
C GLU A 23 -13.88 13.59 -17.46
N GLY A 24 -14.02 12.51 -18.23
CA GLY A 24 -14.62 11.26 -17.76
C GLY A 24 -13.64 10.20 -17.20
N GLN A 25 -12.33 10.42 -17.26
CA GLN A 25 -11.34 9.39 -16.93
C GLN A 25 -10.69 9.57 -15.54
N GLU A 26 -10.64 10.78 -14.98
CA GLU A 26 -10.00 11.00 -13.67
C GLU A 26 -10.80 10.51 -12.47
N GLY A 27 -12.11 10.31 -12.64
CA GLY A 27 -13.01 9.83 -11.58
C GLY A 27 -13.07 8.29 -11.46
N GLY A 28 -12.81 7.55 -12.55
CA GLY A 28 -12.95 6.09 -12.58
C GLY A 28 -11.83 5.37 -11.82
N GLU A 29 -10.58 5.77 -12.03
CA GLU A 29 -9.42 5.14 -11.39
C GLU A 29 -9.39 5.38 -9.87
N LYS A 30 -9.78 6.58 -9.41
CA LYS A 30 -9.80 6.93 -7.98
C LYS A 30 -10.84 6.13 -7.20
N ASN A 31 -11.96 5.79 -7.83
CA ASN A 31 -13.01 4.96 -7.21
C ASN A 31 -12.64 3.48 -7.19
N MET A 32 -11.97 2.97 -8.24
CA MET A 32 -11.59 1.56 -8.34
C MET A 32 -10.47 1.18 -7.36
N ALA A 33 -9.47 2.05 -7.14
CA ALA A 33 -8.40 1.83 -6.16
C ALA A 33 -8.90 1.90 -4.69
N LYS A 34 -9.87 2.77 -4.41
CA LYS A 34 -10.49 2.88 -3.09
C LYS A 34 -11.37 1.68 -2.78
N ASP A 35 -12.10 1.16 -3.77
CA ASP A 35 -12.93 -0.05 -3.59
C ASP A 35 -12.06 -1.31 -3.42
N THR A 36 -10.97 -1.42 -4.19
CA THR A 36 -10.04 -2.57 -4.12
C THR A 36 -9.30 -2.65 -2.79
N SER A 37 -8.81 -1.52 -2.26
CA SER A 37 -8.14 -1.48 -0.95
C SER A 37 -9.07 -1.91 0.18
N VAL A 38 -10.31 -1.45 0.16
CA VAL A 38 -11.36 -1.85 1.10
C VAL A 38 -11.67 -3.34 0.96
N ASN A 39 -11.65 -3.88 -0.26
CA ASN A 39 -11.88 -5.31 -0.53
C ASN A 39 -10.77 -6.21 0.06
N ILE A 40 -9.49 -5.84 -0.09
CA ILE A 40 -8.37 -6.60 0.48
C ILE A 40 -8.41 -6.59 2.02
N ILE A 41 -8.61 -5.41 2.62
CA ILE A 41 -8.72 -5.28 4.08
C ILE A 41 -9.89 -6.11 4.60
N GLY A 42 -11.05 -6.04 3.93
CA GLY A 42 -12.24 -6.82 4.29
C GLY A 42 -12.01 -8.32 4.20
N THR A 43 -11.25 -8.79 3.21
CA THR A 43 -10.87 -10.21 3.10
C THR A 43 -10.03 -10.65 4.29
N PHE A 44 -9.00 -9.88 4.65
CA PHE A 44 -8.14 -10.19 5.81
C PHE A 44 -8.94 -10.14 7.12
N GLU A 45 -9.84 -9.18 7.27
CA GLU A 45 -10.68 -9.03 8.47
C GLU A 45 -11.49 -10.30 8.76
N GLN A 46 -12.04 -10.96 7.73
CA GLN A 46 -12.79 -12.21 7.90
C GLN A 46 -11.94 -13.36 8.46
N PHE A 47 -10.64 -13.37 8.20
CA PHE A 47 -9.72 -14.37 8.73
C PHE A 47 -9.31 -14.06 10.18
N PHE A 48 -8.96 -12.80 10.48
CA PHE A 48 -8.39 -12.43 11.78
C PHE A 48 -9.42 -12.15 12.86
N VAL A 49 -10.68 -11.82 12.52
CA VAL A 49 -11.76 -11.65 13.51
C VAL A 49 -12.18 -12.98 14.13
N LYS A 50 -11.96 -14.11 13.44
CA LYS A 50 -12.22 -15.47 13.97
C LYS A 50 -11.20 -15.92 15.01
N ALA A 51 -10.05 -15.26 15.09
CA ALA A 51 -9.01 -15.60 16.06
C ALA A 51 -9.39 -15.12 17.47
N PRO A 52 -8.92 -15.78 18.54
CA PRO A 52 -9.25 -15.41 19.92
C PRO A 52 -9.00 -13.93 20.19
N ALA A 53 -9.97 -13.24 20.80
CA ALA A 53 -9.83 -11.82 21.08
C ALA A 53 -8.84 -11.56 22.22
N LEU A 54 -7.95 -10.59 22.04
CA LEU A 54 -7.06 -10.15 23.11
C LEU A 54 -7.85 -9.46 24.24
N PRO A 55 -7.46 -9.61 25.52
CA PRO A 55 -8.09 -8.88 26.61
C PRO A 55 -7.93 -7.37 26.43
N ALA A 56 -8.91 -6.58 26.89
CA ALA A 56 -8.95 -5.14 26.68
C ALA A 56 -7.66 -4.41 27.14
N ASN A 57 -7.09 -4.84 28.27
CA ASN A 57 -5.83 -4.30 28.79
C ASN A 57 -4.67 -4.47 27.79
N ALA A 58 -4.53 -5.64 27.17
CA ALA A 58 -3.49 -5.89 26.17
C ALA A 58 -3.67 -4.99 24.94
N LYS A 59 -4.92 -4.86 24.45
CA LYS A 59 -5.23 -3.99 23.30
C LYS A 59 -4.88 -2.53 23.59
N GLU A 60 -5.20 -2.04 24.78
CA GLU A 60 -4.86 -0.68 25.19
C GLU A 60 -3.36 -0.43 25.27
N ILE A 61 -2.59 -1.38 25.83
CA ILE A 61 -1.14 -1.30 25.88
C ILE A 61 -0.58 -1.26 24.45
N ILE A 62 -1.04 -2.16 23.58
CA ILE A 62 -0.60 -2.21 22.18
C ILE A 62 -0.87 -0.87 21.50
N VAL A 63 -2.09 -0.34 21.57
CA VAL A 63 -2.45 0.94 20.96
C VAL A 63 -1.62 2.11 21.50
N LYS A 64 -1.22 2.07 22.78
CA LYS A 64 -0.34 3.08 23.39
C LYS A 64 1.10 2.97 22.87
N ILE A 65 1.62 1.76 22.64
CA ILE A 65 2.98 1.56 22.11
C ILE A 65 3.05 1.65 20.59
N THR A 66 1.96 1.42 19.85
CA THR A 66 1.95 1.43 18.38
C THR A 66 2.57 2.70 17.78
N PRO A 67 2.29 3.93 18.28
CA PRO A 67 2.94 5.13 17.75
C PRO A 67 4.45 5.11 17.93
N ILE A 68 4.95 4.79 19.13
CA ILE A 68 6.40 4.76 19.37
C ILE A 68 7.08 3.64 18.58
N LEU A 69 6.41 2.51 18.45
CA LEU A 69 6.85 1.39 17.62
C LEU A 69 6.98 1.83 16.17
N SER A 70 5.95 2.47 15.62
CA SER A 70 5.93 2.94 14.23
C SER A 70 7.03 3.96 13.96
N LEU A 71 7.28 4.87 14.91
CA LEU A 71 8.36 5.84 14.81
C LEU A 71 9.73 5.15 14.80
N VAL A 72 10.01 4.31 15.79
CA VAL A 72 11.32 3.67 15.95
C VAL A 72 11.61 2.72 14.79
N PHE A 73 10.70 1.82 14.47
CA PHE A 73 10.87 0.87 13.37
C PHE A 73 10.81 1.56 12.01
N GLY A 74 10.09 2.66 11.87
CA GLY A 74 10.10 3.47 10.64
C GLY A 74 11.45 4.12 10.40
N VAL A 75 12.03 4.79 11.40
CA VAL A 75 13.37 5.41 11.29
C VAL A 75 14.44 4.35 11.07
N LEU A 76 14.45 3.28 11.88
CA LEU A 76 15.41 2.18 11.75
C LEU A 76 15.27 1.48 10.40
N GLY A 77 14.05 1.26 9.93
CA GLY A 77 13.78 0.66 8.63
C GLY A 77 14.36 1.50 7.49
N ILE A 78 14.22 2.83 7.54
CA ILE A 78 14.83 3.71 6.53
C ILE A 78 16.35 3.60 6.58
N LEU A 79 16.95 3.73 7.76
CA LEU A 79 18.41 3.67 7.91
C LEU A 79 18.97 2.32 7.45
N ALA A 80 18.33 1.21 7.84
CA ALA A 80 18.71 -0.13 7.42
C ALA A 80 18.56 -0.32 5.91
N SER A 81 17.48 0.19 5.31
CA SER A 81 17.25 0.06 3.86
C SER A 81 18.25 0.87 3.06
N LEU A 82 18.55 2.12 3.48
CA LEU A 82 19.56 2.96 2.84
C LEU A 82 20.97 2.38 3.01
N GLY A 83 21.30 1.87 4.20
CA GLY A 83 22.54 1.16 4.46
C GLY A 83 22.67 -0.10 3.58
N GLY A 84 21.59 -0.88 3.48
CA GLY A 84 21.51 -2.05 2.60
C GLY A 84 21.72 -1.69 1.12
N LEU A 85 21.07 -0.64 0.62
CA LEU A 85 21.27 -0.12 -0.73
C LEU A 85 22.70 0.37 -0.96
N GLY A 86 23.29 1.04 0.04
CA GLY A 86 24.68 1.48 -0.01
C GLY A 86 25.64 0.30 -0.14
N LEU A 87 25.46 -0.75 0.66
CA LEU A 87 26.24 -1.98 0.58
C LEU A 87 26.03 -2.69 -0.76
N LEU A 88 24.79 -2.85 -1.22
CA LEU A 88 24.47 -3.46 -2.51
C LEU A 88 25.15 -2.70 -3.66
N THR A 89 25.21 -1.38 -3.58
CA THR A 89 25.88 -0.55 -4.59
C THR A 89 27.39 -0.69 -4.52
N ALA A 90 27.98 -0.61 -3.32
CA ALA A 90 29.42 -0.70 -3.11
C ALA A 90 30.00 -2.05 -3.56
N PHE A 91 29.27 -3.15 -3.34
CA PHE A 91 29.69 -4.50 -3.72
C PHE A 91 29.18 -4.95 -5.10
N SER A 92 28.46 -4.08 -5.84
CA SER A 92 27.92 -4.41 -7.16
C SER A 92 28.99 -4.89 -8.17
N PRO A 93 30.19 -4.27 -8.27
CA PRO A 93 31.22 -4.77 -9.18
C PRO A 93 31.72 -6.17 -8.82
N VAL A 94 31.86 -6.45 -7.52
CA VAL A 94 32.29 -7.77 -7.02
C VAL A 94 31.23 -8.82 -7.32
N ALA A 95 29.95 -8.49 -7.12
CA ALA A 95 28.84 -9.38 -7.43
C ALA A 95 28.69 -9.66 -8.93
N ALA A 96 28.92 -8.65 -9.77
CA ALA A 96 28.85 -8.79 -11.22
C ALA A 96 29.96 -9.70 -11.78
N VAL A 97 31.21 -9.52 -11.32
CA VAL A 97 32.34 -10.36 -11.74
C VAL A 97 32.27 -11.74 -11.09
N GLY A 98 31.82 -11.83 -9.84
CA GLY A 98 31.66 -13.08 -9.11
C GLY A 98 30.46 -13.92 -9.52
N GLY A 99 29.61 -13.44 -10.43
CA GLY A 99 28.46 -14.17 -10.95
C GLY A 99 27.42 -14.51 -9.90
N VAL A 100 27.22 -13.65 -8.89
CA VAL A 100 26.27 -13.91 -7.81
C VAL A 100 24.85 -13.91 -8.37
N PRO A 101 24.14 -15.06 -8.39
CA PRO A 101 22.79 -15.12 -8.93
C PRO A 101 21.86 -14.26 -8.08
N SER A 102 20.87 -13.64 -8.73
CA SER A 102 19.81 -12.88 -8.06
C SER A 102 20.27 -11.64 -7.27
N TYR A 103 21.50 -11.14 -7.46
CA TYR A 103 21.99 -9.93 -6.80
C TYR A 103 21.08 -8.71 -7.05
N GLY A 104 20.52 -8.61 -8.26
CA GLY A 104 19.54 -7.57 -8.62
C GLY A 104 18.25 -7.59 -7.77
N LEU A 105 17.83 -8.77 -7.29
CA LEU A 105 16.66 -8.88 -6.40
C LEU A 105 16.91 -8.23 -5.03
N GLY A 106 18.17 -8.08 -4.63
CA GLY A 106 18.56 -7.34 -3.44
C GLY A 106 18.12 -5.88 -3.49
N PHE A 107 18.26 -5.23 -4.65
CA PHE A 107 17.82 -3.85 -4.84
C PHE A 107 16.29 -3.72 -4.74
N VAL A 108 15.56 -4.63 -5.40
CA VAL A 108 14.08 -4.66 -5.34
C VAL A 108 13.60 -4.87 -3.90
N SER A 109 14.21 -5.82 -3.18
CA SER A 109 13.89 -6.10 -1.78
C SER A 109 14.15 -4.88 -0.89
N ALA A 110 15.30 -4.22 -1.06
CA ALA A 110 15.67 -3.04 -0.27
C ALA A 110 14.75 -1.84 -0.55
N ILE A 111 14.28 -1.66 -1.79
CA ILE A 111 13.29 -0.63 -2.14
C ILE A 111 11.94 -0.91 -1.48
N LEU A 112 11.48 -2.16 -1.48
CA LEU A 112 10.23 -2.54 -0.80
C LEU A 112 10.34 -2.33 0.71
N TRP A 113 11.46 -2.69 1.32
CA TRP A 113 11.72 -2.42 2.73
C TRP A 113 11.71 -0.92 3.05
N LEU A 114 12.34 -0.11 2.19
CA LEU A 114 12.32 1.34 2.33
C LEU A 114 10.89 1.88 2.25
N LEU A 115 10.10 1.40 1.29
CA LEU A 115 8.70 1.78 1.14
C LEU A 115 7.91 1.41 2.40
N GLY A 116 8.03 0.16 2.89
CA GLY A 116 7.40 -0.29 4.13
C GLY A 116 7.75 0.60 5.32
N ALA A 117 9.02 0.99 5.46
CA ALA A 117 9.50 1.87 6.52
C ALA A 117 8.95 3.31 6.42
N VAL A 118 8.85 3.85 5.21
CA VAL A 118 8.21 5.16 4.98
C VAL A 118 6.74 5.13 5.35
N LEU A 119 6.00 4.09 4.95
CA LEU A 119 4.60 3.92 5.35
C LEU A 119 4.46 3.84 6.87
N LEU A 120 5.40 3.17 7.55
CA LEU A 120 5.41 3.05 9.00
C LEU A 120 5.64 4.40 9.69
N LEU A 121 6.51 5.26 9.13
CA LEU A 121 6.65 6.64 9.61
C LEU A 121 5.39 7.47 9.37
N LEU A 122 4.72 7.31 8.23
CA LEU A 122 3.45 8.00 7.99
C LEU A 122 2.36 7.53 8.97
N ALA A 123 2.38 6.24 9.32
CA ALA A 123 1.49 5.67 10.32
C ALA A 123 1.68 6.30 11.70
N PHE A 124 2.87 6.80 12.07
CA PHE A 124 3.09 7.47 13.37
C PHE A 124 2.10 8.61 13.62
N THR A 125 1.94 9.50 12.64
CA THR A 125 1.07 10.68 12.80
C THR A 125 -0.40 10.29 12.95
N GLY A 126 -0.87 9.30 12.17
CA GLY A 126 -2.24 8.79 12.24
C GLY A 126 -2.49 7.95 13.49
N THR A 127 -1.54 7.12 13.89
CA THR A 127 -1.68 6.23 15.06
C THR A 127 -1.64 7.01 16.36
N LYS A 128 -0.81 8.05 16.46
CA LYS A 128 -0.80 9.00 17.59
C LYS A 128 -2.14 9.71 17.74
N ALA A 129 -2.77 10.08 16.62
CA ALA A 129 -4.09 10.71 16.59
C ALA A 129 -5.26 9.71 16.68
N ARG A 130 -4.98 8.39 16.80
CA ARG A 130 -5.96 7.29 16.77
C ARG A 130 -6.91 7.34 15.58
N LYS A 131 -6.40 7.76 14.43
CA LYS A 131 -7.14 7.84 13.18
C LYS A 131 -7.07 6.52 12.41
N ILE A 132 -8.16 6.15 11.74
CA ILE A 132 -8.20 4.98 10.87
C ILE A 132 -7.16 5.06 9.73
N SER A 133 -6.83 6.27 9.28
CA SER A 133 -5.76 6.48 8.30
C SER A 133 -4.39 5.99 8.77
N GLY A 134 -4.08 6.12 10.07
CA GLY A 134 -2.87 5.59 10.66
C GLY A 134 -2.84 4.07 10.66
N TRP A 135 -3.96 3.45 11.01
CA TRP A 135 -4.11 1.99 10.96
C TRP A 135 -3.98 1.46 9.53
N ASN A 136 -4.55 2.14 8.54
CA ASN A 136 -4.39 1.78 7.13
C ASN A 136 -2.91 1.80 6.71
N PHE A 137 -2.14 2.81 7.12
CA PHE A 137 -0.71 2.84 6.83
C PHE A 137 0.07 1.68 7.48
N LEU A 138 -0.31 1.26 8.68
CA LEU A 138 0.27 0.06 9.30
C LEU A 138 -0.04 -1.20 8.47
N PHE A 139 -1.29 -1.35 8.03
CA PHE A 139 -1.70 -2.49 7.21
C PHE A 139 -0.91 -2.56 5.91
N TRP A 140 -0.80 -1.44 5.19
CA TRP A 140 -0.05 -1.37 3.95
C TRP A 140 1.45 -1.56 4.15
N SER A 141 2.02 -1.02 5.25
CA SER A 141 3.41 -1.25 5.62
C SER A 141 3.68 -2.73 5.83
N GLU A 142 2.81 -3.43 6.56
CA GLU A 142 2.96 -4.86 6.81
C GLU A 142 2.79 -5.68 5.53
N LEU A 143 1.82 -5.33 4.69
CA LEU A 143 1.61 -6.01 3.41
C LEU A 143 2.84 -5.89 2.49
N VAL A 144 3.46 -4.72 2.44
CA VAL A 144 4.70 -4.49 1.69
C VAL A 144 5.85 -5.30 2.27
N ASN A 145 6.00 -5.38 3.60
CA ASN A 145 7.04 -6.19 4.25
C ASN A 145 6.87 -7.68 3.97
N VAL A 146 5.64 -8.18 4.05
CA VAL A 146 5.31 -9.56 3.70
C VAL A 146 5.64 -9.80 2.23
N ALA A 147 5.17 -8.96 1.30
CA ALA A 147 5.50 -9.07 -0.12
C ALA A 147 7.02 -9.04 -0.38
N GLY A 148 7.76 -8.15 0.28
CA GLY A 148 9.21 -8.08 0.23
C GLY A 148 9.88 -9.37 0.67
N SER A 149 9.34 -10.04 1.69
CA SER A 149 9.86 -11.33 2.18
C SER A 149 9.78 -12.43 1.13
N PHE A 150 8.76 -12.43 0.25
CA PHE A 150 8.67 -13.39 -0.87
C PHE A 150 9.76 -13.12 -1.92
N ILE A 151 10.07 -11.85 -2.21
CA ILE A 151 11.14 -11.48 -3.14
C ILE A 151 12.51 -11.87 -2.57
N SER A 152 12.70 -11.69 -1.27
CA SER A 152 13.94 -12.05 -0.56
C SER A 152 14.04 -13.55 -0.23
N MET A 153 13.16 -14.40 -0.79
CA MET A 153 13.11 -15.86 -0.54
C MET A 153 12.99 -16.25 0.95
N SER A 154 12.48 -15.34 1.77
CA SER A 154 12.35 -15.46 3.23
C SER A 154 10.90 -15.76 3.62
N PHE A 155 10.33 -16.80 3.00
CA PHE A 155 8.90 -17.13 3.08
C PHE A 155 8.44 -17.45 4.50
N ILE A 156 9.21 -18.26 5.23
CA ILE A 156 8.84 -18.75 6.57
C ILE A 156 8.75 -17.59 7.55
N SER A 157 9.77 -16.74 7.61
CA SER A 157 9.78 -15.57 8.47
C SER A 157 8.75 -14.53 8.06
N GLY A 158 8.56 -14.31 6.75
CA GLY A 158 7.59 -13.36 6.21
C GLY A 158 6.15 -13.77 6.51
N ILE A 159 5.80 -15.05 6.35
CA ILE A 159 4.45 -15.55 6.64
C ILE A 159 4.20 -15.55 8.14
N ILE A 160 5.09 -16.13 8.95
CA ILE A 160 4.87 -16.23 10.40
C ILE A 160 4.83 -14.84 11.03
N GLY A 161 5.81 -13.99 10.73
CA GLY A 161 5.86 -12.61 11.20
C GLY A 161 4.63 -11.83 10.74
N GLY A 162 4.30 -11.93 9.45
CA GLY A 162 3.13 -11.30 8.84
C GLY A 162 1.83 -11.67 9.53
N LEU A 163 1.58 -12.97 9.74
CA LEU A 163 0.35 -13.44 10.37
C LEU A 163 0.22 -12.94 11.81
N ILE A 164 1.30 -12.93 12.58
CA ILE A 164 1.30 -12.44 13.97
C ILE A 164 1.01 -10.94 13.99
N THR A 165 1.71 -10.16 13.16
CA THR A 165 1.54 -8.70 13.10
C THR A 165 0.13 -8.35 12.62
N PHE A 166 -0.36 -8.99 11.55
CA PHE A 166 -1.73 -8.78 11.06
C PHE A 166 -2.77 -9.12 12.13
N TYR A 167 -2.62 -10.24 12.83
CA TYR A 167 -3.51 -10.59 13.93
C TYR A 167 -3.58 -9.46 14.97
N ILE A 168 -2.43 -8.98 15.45
CA ILE A 168 -2.37 -7.87 16.40
C ILE A 168 -3.05 -6.62 15.82
N LEU A 169 -2.78 -6.31 14.55
CA LEU A 169 -3.33 -5.15 13.86
C LEU A 169 -4.86 -5.16 13.83
N PHE A 170 -5.46 -6.28 13.42
CA PHE A 170 -6.91 -6.41 13.36
C PHE A 170 -7.55 -6.40 14.75
N GLN A 171 -6.85 -6.91 15.77
CA GLN A 171 -7.34 -6.89 17.16
C GLN A 171 -7.43 -5.48 17.73
N ILE A 172 -6.55 -4.56 17.33
CA ILE A 172 -6.53 -3.16 17.79
C ILE A 172 -7.29 -2.19 16.87
N LYS A 173 -7.74 -2.64 15.68
CA LYS A 173 -8.46 -1.81 14.70
C LYS A 173 -9.62 -1.03 15.32
N SER A 174 -10.34 -1.64 16.26
CA SER A 174 -11.48 -1.02 16.96
C SER A 174 -11.16 0.26 17.75
N TYR A 175 -9.88 0.51 18.05
CA TYR A 175 -9.42 1.71 18.76
C TYR A 175 -9.12 2.90 17.83
N TYR A 176 -9.15 2.70 16.51
CA TYR A 176 -8.91 3.73 15.51
C TYR A 176 -10.23 4.15 14.85
N LYS A 177 -10.48 5.47 14.78
CA LYS A 177 -11.72 6.04 14.25
C LYS A 177 -11.48 6.93 13.04
#